data_AF-A0A1Y6MC51-F1
#
_entry.id   AF-A0A1Y6MC51-F1
#
_cell.length_a   1.000
_cell.length_b   1.000
_cell.length_c   1.000
_cell.angle_alpha   90.00
_cell.angle_beta   90.00
_cell.angle_gamma   90.00
#
_symmetry.space_group_name_H-M   'P 1'
#
loop_
_entity.id
_entity.type
_entity.pdbx_description
1 polymer ?
#
loop_
_entity_poly.entity_id
_entity_poly.type
_entity_poly.pdbx_seq_one_letter_code
_entity_poly.pdbx_strand_id
1 'polypeptide(L)'
;MILKEDKRLLEPDLKALIISKVIDNKKNKKNKINTIINEFTVSSFTRRVDLAIIKNNELHAYEVKSSADTLERLDGQIKEYIKHFDKVTIVADSKHISKILNITPEYISVWEVKDGKIKIKRRGRKKIITDKSVFIKYFSLNDLYKIIKNENIKINNNNNRDDLEALAITISIGKLREYAINTIKSKYKMTSNYFIKKISCGKIIPSDLLLLRLNDTIKNEVDINILNETIIRDLCQLKEEMDEIKY
;
A
#
# COMPACT_ATOMS: atom_id res chain seq x y z
N MET A 1 23.02 -5.25 37.84
CA MET A 1 23.04 -4.87 36.42
C MET A 1 21.81 -5.48 35.77
N ILE A 2 20.70 -4.72 35.68
CA ILE A 2 19.47 -5.21 35.06
C ILE A 2 19.77 -5.34 33.56
N LEU A 3 19.85 -6.57 33.07
CA LEU A 3 19.86 -6.86 31.64
C LEU A 3 18.61 -6.19 31.06
N LYS A 4 18.79 -5.14 30.23
CA LYS A 4 17.70 -4.64 29.40
C LYS A 4 17.26 -5.82 28.55
N GLU A 5 16.09 -6.38 28.84
CA GLU A 5 15.46 -7.33 27.93
C GLU A 5 15.40 -6.65 26.56
N ASP A 6 16.11 -7.23 25.61
CA ASP A 6 16.13 -6.74 24.23
C ASP A 6 14.73 -6.98 23.68
N LYS A 7 13.89 -5.94 23.69
CA LYS A 7 12.47 -6.06 23.38
C LYS A 7 12.32 -6.67 21.99
N ARG A 8 11.87 -7.92 21.95
CA ARG A 8 11.63 -8.67 20.73
C ARG A 8 10.57 -7.93 19.90
N LEU A 9 10.96 -7.46 18.71
CA LEU A 9 10.03 -6.78 17.80
C LEU A 9 9.24 -7.81 16.99
N LEU A 10 7.92 -7.66 16.98
CA LEU A 10 7.00 -8.50 16.22
C LEU A 10 6.67 -7.85 14.88
N GLU A 11 5.96 -8.57 14.02
CA GLU A 11 5.58 -8.09 12.69
C GLU A 11 4.88 -6.71 12.71
N PRO A 12 3.92 -6.42 13.61
CA PRO A 12 3.32 -5.08 13.69
C PRO A 12 4.33 -3.96 14.03
N ASP A 13 5.33 -4.25 14.87
CA ASP A 13 6.39 -3.27 15.20
C ASP A 13 7.24 -2.98 13.95
N LEU A 14 7.60 -4.02 13.20
CA LEU A 14 8.37 -3.88 11.96
C LEU A 14 7.59 -3.07 10.92
N LYS A 15 6.29 -3.33 10.75
CA LYS A 15 5.40 -2.54 9.87
C LYS A 15 5.35 -1.07 10.27
N ALA A 16 5.17 -0.77 11.56
CA ALA A 16 5.20 0.61 12.06
C ALA A 16 6.53 1.32 11.72
N LEU A 17 7.66 0.64 11.93
CA LEU A 17 8.98 1.16 11.57
C LEU A 17 9.14 1.41 10.07
N ILE A 18 8.62 0.52 9.21
CA ILE A 18 8.64 0.69 7.75
C ILE A 18 7.87 1.96 7.37
N ILE A 19 6.64 2.09 7.87
CA ILE A 19 5.78 3.23 7.56
C ILE A 19 6.45 4.52 8.05
N SER A 20 6.95 4.57 9.28
CA SER A 20 7.73 5.72 9.78
C SER A 20 8.89 6.03 8.85
N LYS A 21 9.72 5.05 8.49
CA LYS A 21 10.89 5.25 7.62
C LYS A 21 10.53 5.78 6.23
N VAL A 22 9.37 5.38 5.70
CA VAL A 22 8.89 5.77 4.36
C VAL A 22 8.24 7.15 4.40
N ILE A 23 7.46 7.47 5.44
CA ILE A 23 6.76 8.75 5.65
C ILE A 23 7.68 9.87 6.16
N ASP A 24 8.62 9.58 7.08
CA ASP A 24 9.53 10.57 7.73
C ASP A 24 10.52 11.26 6.77
N ASN A 25 10.36 11.09 5.46
CA ASN A 25 10.98 11.95 4.46
C ASN A 25 10.34 13.36 4.43
N LYS A 26 10.12 13.96 5.61
CA LYS A 26 9.60 15.32 5.86
C LYS A 26 10.37 16.44 5.13
N LYS A 27 11.51 16.13 4.50
CA LYS A 27 12.31 17.08 3.69
C LYS A 27 12.11 16.95 2.18
N ASN A 28 11.42 15.93 1.68
CA ASN A 28 11.24 15.71 0.24
C ASN A 28 9.75 15.81 -0.13
N LYS A 29 9.29 17.03 -0.46
CA LYS A 29 8.01 17.29 -1.15
C LYS A 29 7.82 16.47 -2.44
N LYS A 30 8.87 15.79 -2.92
CA LYS A 30 8.89 14.94 -4.13
C LYS A 30 8.32 13.53 -3.93
N ASN A 31 8.17 13.02 -2.69
CA ASN A 31 7.65 11.67 -2.46
C ASN A 31 6.21 11.72 -1.96
N LYS A 32 5.26 11.81 -2.91
CA LYS A 32 3.84 11.73 -2.58
C LYS A 32 3.52 10.27 -2.27
N ILE A 33 3.32 9.97 -1.00
CA ILE A 33 2.72 8.70 -0.57
C ILE A 33 1.22 8.88 -0.72
N ASN A 34 0.63 8.05 -1.58
CA ASN A 34 -0.78 8.17 -1.92
C ASN A 34 -1.63 7.16 -1.16
N THR A 35 -1.09 5.99 -0.87
CA THR A 35 -1.87 4.86 -0.35
C THR A 35 -0.96 3.93 0.44
N ILE A 36 -1.44 3.50 1.61
CA ILE A 36 -0.79 2.52 2.47
C ILE A 36 -1.82 1.42 2.70
N ILE A 37 -1.43 0.17 2.44
CA ILE A 37 -2.32 -0.97 2.46
C ILE A 37 -1.68 -2.04 3.32
N ASN A 38 -2.33 -2.35 4.45
CA ASN A 38 -1.96 -3.49 5.28
C ASN A 38 -2.60 -4.76 4.69
N GLU A 39 -1.85 -5.87 4.66
CA GLU A 39 -2.36 -7.17 4.19
C GLU A 39 -2.92 -7.15 2.75
N PHE A 40 -2.14 -6.63 1.80
CA PHE A 40 -2.60 -6.49 0.42
C PHE A 40 -2.60 -7.84 -0.32
N THR A 41 -3.79 -8.29 -0.72
CA THR A 41 -3.97 -9.56 -1.45
C THR A 41 -3.68 -9.39 -2.94
N VAL A 42 -2.85 -10.27 -3.49
CA VAL A 42 -2.50 -10.37 -4.91
C VAL A 42 -2.74 -11.79 -5.43
N SER A 43 -2.59 -12.00 -6.74
CA SER A 43 -2.61 -13.33 -7.36
C SER A 43 -3.91 -14.10 -7.14
N SER A 44 -5.03 -13.46 -7.48
CA SER A 44 -6.37 -14.03 -7.25
C SER A 44 -6.60 -14.41 -5.78
N PHE A 45 -6.13 -13.56 -4.85
CA PHE A 45 -6.25 -13.72 -3.40
C PHE A 45 -5.42 -14.86 -2.76
N THR A 46 -4.53 -15.52 -3.52
CA THR A 46 -3.73 -16.65 -3.01
C THR A 46 -2.45 -16.24 -2.27
N ARG A 47 -2.06 -14.97 -2.40
CA ARG A 47 -0.89 -14.39 -1.71
C ARG A 47 -1.26 -13.05 -1.11
N ARG A 48 -0.67 -12.77 0.05
CA ARG A 48 -0.94 -11.56 0.83
C ARG A 48 0.40 -10.96 1.23
N VAL A 49 0.66 -9.75 0.72
CA VAL A 49 1.83 -8.98 1.10
C VAL A 49 1.53 -8.27 2.41
N ASP A 50 2.46 -8.35 3.36
CA ASP A 50 2.33 -7.76 4.69
C ASP A 50 2.01 -6.26 4.63
N LEU A 51 2.73 -5.50 3.80
CA LEU A 51 2.50 -4.08 3.61
C LEU A 51 2.77 -3.66 2.16
N ALA A 52 1.81 -2.99 1.53
CA ALA A 52 1.97 -2.35 0.22
C ALA A 52 1.84 -0.84 0.33
N ILE A 53 2.69 -0.10 -0.38
CA ILE A 53 2.67 1.37 -0.42
C ILE A 53 2.71 1.83 -1.87
N ILE A 54 1.76 2.70 -2.23
CA ILE A 54 1.81 3.43 -3.50
C ILE A 54 2.48 4.77 -3.26
N LYS A 55 3.62 4.98 -3.93
CA LYS A 55 4.34 6.26 -3.94
C LYS A 55 4.77 6.60 -5.35
N ASN A 56 4.57 7.84 -5.79
CA ASN A 56 4.91 8.30 -7.14
C ASN A 56 4.36 7.37 -8.25
N ASN A 57 3.11 6.91 -8.09
CA ASN A 57 2.45 5.93 -8.98
C ASN A 57 3.13 4.56 -9.12
N GLU A 58 4.06 4.22 -8.23
CA GLU A 58 4.70 2.91 -8.16
C GLU A 58 4.17 2.11 -6.98
N LEU A 59 3.98 0.81 -7.17
CA LEU A 59 3.54 -0.13 -6.16
C LEU A 59 4.76 -0.81 -5.52
N HIS A 60 4.98 -0.54 -4.23
CA HIS A 60 6.09 -1.09 -3.45
C HIS A 60 5.57 -2.12 -2.44
N ALA A 61 6.08 -3.34 -2.49
CA ALA A 61 5.82 -4.39 -1.50
C ALA A 61 6.89 -4.38 -0.41
N TYR A 62 6.44 -4.60 0.82
CA TYR A 62 7.28 -4.87 1.98
C TYR A 62 6.79 -6.18 2.61
N GLU A 63 7.64 -7.19 2.60
CA GLU A 63 7.44 -8.47 3.29
C GLU A 63 8.29 -8.45 4.58
N VAL A 64 7.70 -8.84 5.69
CA VAL A 64 8.26 -8.74 7.03
C VAL A 64 8.68 -10.12 7.52
N LYS A 65 9.85 -10.20 8.16
CA LYS A 65 10.34 -11.41 8.86
C LYS A 65 10.88 -11.02 10.23
N SER A 66 10.02 -11.13 11.24
CA SER A 66 10.38 -10.94 12.65
C SER A 66 11.37 -12.00 13.12
N SER A 67 11.90 -11.84 14.33
CA SER A 67 12.75 -12.87 14.94
C SER A 67 11.99 -14.15 15.29
N ALA A 68 10.67 -14.26 15.10
CA ALA A 68 9.90 -15.49 15.26
C ALA A 68 9.70 -16.27 13.95
N ASP A 69 9.90 -15.63 12.81
CA ASP A 69 9.55 -16.23 11.52
C ASP A 69 10.54 -17.29 11.05
N THR A 70 10.07 -18.11 10.10
CA THR A 70 10.88 -18.97 9.24
C THR A 70 10.96 -18.36 7.83
N LEU A 71 11.92 -18.82 7.03
CA LEU A 71 12.12 -18.34 5.64
C LEU A 71 11.62 -19.32 4.58
N GLU A 72 10.94 -20.40 4.97
CA GLU A 72 10.55 -21.51 4.08
C GLU A 72 9.66 -21.05 2.92
N ARG A 73 8.75 -20.11 3.19
CA ARG A 73 7.79 -19.60 2.20
C ARG A 73 8.33 -18.42 1.39
N LEU A 74 9.51 -17.89 1.72
CA LEU A 74 10.00 -16.62 1.19
C LEU A 74 10.23 -16.65 -0.31
N ASP A 75 10.79 -17.75 -0.84
CA ASP A 75 11.05 -17.88 -2.28
C ASP A 75 9.75 -17.81 -3.10
N GLY A 76 8.74 -18.59 -2.70
CA GLY A 76 7.42 -18.59 -3.36
C GLY A 76 6.70 -17.24 -3.25
N GLN A 77 6.86 -16.54 -2.12
CA GLN A 77 6.36 -15.17 -1.94
C GLN A 77 7.04 -14.20 -2.91
N ILE A 78 8.38 -14.19 -2.96
CA ILE A 78 9.14 -13.31 -3.85
C ILE A 78 8.80 -13.56 -5.32
N LYS A 79 8.76 -14.82 -5.76
CA LYS A 79 8.41 -15.21 -7.14
C LYS A 79 7.07 -14.63 -7.59
N GLU A 80 6.13 -14.49 -6.67
CA GLU A 80 4.84 -13.91 -6.97
C GLU A 80 4.87 -12.38 -6.90
N TYR A 81 5.44 -11.80 -5.84
CA TYR A 81 5.45 -10.35 -5.66
C TYR A 81 6.18 -9.62 -6.80
N ILE A 82 7.24 -10.18 -7.37
CA ILE A 82 7.98 -9.53 -8.46
C ILE A 82 7.16 -9.40 -9.76
N LYS A 83 6.02 -10.09 -9.88
CA LYS A 83 5.08 -9.94 -11.00
C LYS A 83 4.18 -8.72 -10.81
N HIS A 84 3.86 -8.40 -9.56
CA HIS A 84 2.83 -7.43 -9.19
C HIS A 84 3.38 -6.06 -8.77
N PHE A 85 4.62 -6.01 -8.26
CA PHE A 85 5.18 -4.83 -7.62
C PHE A 85 6.39 -4.29 -8.38
N ASP A 86 6.47 -2.96 -8.50
CA ASP A 86 7.62 -2.28 -9.09
C ASP A 86 8.88 -2.47 -8.25
N LYS A 87 8.72 -2.64 -6.95
CA LYS A 87 9.82 -2.90 -6.02
C LYS A 87 9.35 -3.79 -4.88
N VAL A 88 10.13 -4.84 -4.59
CA VAL A 88 9.93 -5.74 -3.46
C VAL A 88 11.05 -5.51 -2.45
N THR A 89 10.68 -5.32 -1.19
CA THR A 89 11.59 -5.13 -0.06
C THR A 89 11.31 -6.17 0.99
N ILE A 90 12.33 -6.92 1.40
CA ILE A 90 12.26 -7.78 2.57
C ILE A 90 12.80 -7.01 3.76
N VAL A 91 12.01 -6.91 4.82
CA VAL A 91 12.35 -6.20 6.05
C VAL A 91 12.40 -7.22 7.17
N ALA A 92 13.59 -7.45 7.70
CA ALA A 92 13.81 -8.59 8.58
C ALA A 92 14.63 -8.24 9.81
N ASP A 93 14.39 -9.01 10.87
CA ASP A 93 15.27 -9.08 12.02
C ASP A 93 16.68 -9.50 11.62
N SER A 94 17.69 -9.01 12.36
CA SER A 94 19.10 -9.27 12.13
C SER A 94 19.43 -10.76 11.96
N LYS A 95 18.72 -11.66 12.69
CA LYS A 95 18.95 -13.11 12.60
C LYS A 95 18.78 -13.68 11.18
N HIS A 96 17.95 -13.05 10.35
CA HIS A 96 17.59 -13.56 9.02
C HIS A 96 18.42 -12.97 7.89
N ILE A 97 19.14 -11.86 8.14
CA ILE A 97 19.71 -11.03 7.08
C ILE A 97 20.72 -11.78 6.22
N SER A 98 21.65 -12.53 6.83
CA SER A 98 22.65 -13.31 6.08
C SER A 98 21.98 -14.31 5.12
N LYS A 99 21.03 -15.10 5.62
CA LYS A 99 20.30 -16.08 4.81
C LYS A 99 19.49 -15.41 3.70
N ILE A 100 18.79 -14.31 4.00
CA ILE A 100 18.01 -13.57 2.99
C ILE A 100 18.93 -13.04 1.88
N LEU A 101 20.08 -12.44 2.21
CA LEU A 101 21.02 -11.93 1.22
C LEU A 101 21.53 -13.03 0.29
N ASN A 102 21.77 -14.23 0.82
CA ASN A 102 22.26 -15.38 0.05
C ASN A 102 21.18 -16.00 -0.87
N ILE A 103 19.93 -16.12 -0.40
CA ILE A 103 18.88 -16.83 -1.17
C ILE A 103 18.08 -15.92 -2.09
N THR A 104 18.10 -14.60 -1.88
CA THR A 104 17.27 -13.67 -2.66
C THR A 104 18.09 -12.94 -3.74
N PRO A 105 17.57 -12.79 -4.96
CA PRO A 105 18.27 -12.11 -6.06
C PRO A 105 18.64 -10.65 -5.76
N GLU A 106 19.69 -10.12 -6.39
CA GLU A 106 20.23 -8.77 -6.12
C GLU A 106 19.21 -7.63 -6.29
N TYR A 107 18.24 -7.80 -7.20
CA TYR A 107 17.21 -6.80 -7.45
C TYR A 107 16.18 -6.68 -6.31
N ILE A 108 16.16 -7.62 -5.35
CA ILE A 108 15.32 -7.55 -4.15
C ILE A 108 15.99 -6.66 -3.10
N SER A 109 15.26 -5.66 -2.59
CA SER A 109 15.74 -4.80 -1.51
C SER A 109 15.70 -5.55 -0.18
N VAL A 110 16.72 -5.37 0.66
CA VAL A 110 16.83 -6.03 1.97
C VAL A 110 17.14 -5.00 3.04
N TRP A 111 16.25 -4.88 4.02
CA TRP A 111 16.35 -3.97 5.15
C TRP A 111 16.47 -4.78 6.43
N GLU A 112 17.50 -4.46 7.21
CA GLU A 112 17.71 -5.00 8.56
C GLU A 112 17.00 -4.12 9.57
N VAL A 113 16.30 -4.75 10.50
CA VAL A 113 15.82 -4.13 11.73
C VAL A 113 16.72 -4.59 12.87
N LYS A 114 17.31 -3.62 13.55
CA LYS A 114 18.16 -3.82 14.73
C LYS A 114 17.95 -2.65 15.69
N ASP A 115 17.74 -2.95 16.97
CA ASP A 115 17.57 -1.94 18.03
C ASP A 115 16.47 -0.89 17.71
N GLY A 116 15.37 -1.35 17.08
CA GLY A 116 14.27 -0.48 16.64
C GLY A 116 14.60 0.47 15.48
N LYS A 117 15.72 0.25 14.78
CA LYS A 117 16.17 1.06 13.64
C LYS A 117 16.27 0.22 12.37
N ILE A 118 15.96 0.84 11.23
CA ILE A 118 16.09 0.23 9.91
C ILE A 118 17.43 0.60 9.27
N LYS A 119 18.22 -0.40 8.87
CA LYS A 119 19.43 -0.26 8.06
C LYS A 119 19.26 -0.95 6.70
N ILE A 120 19.52 -0.24 5.61
CA ILE A 120 19.42 -0.83 4.26
C ILE A 120 20.70 -1.65 4.00
N LYS A 121 20.56 -2.97 3.82
CA LYS A 121 21.67 -3.88 3.50
C LYS A 121 21.85 -4.08 2.00
N ARG A 122 20.74 -4.11 1.26
CA ARG A 122 20.73 -4.13 -0.20
C ARG A 122 19.61 -3.22 -0.68
N ARG A 123 19.92 -2.27 -1.58
CA ARG A 123 18.92 -1.30 -2.08
C ARG A 123 17.89 -1.92 -3.03
N GLY A 124 18.22 -3.04 -3.67
CA GLY A 124 17.42 -3.63 -4.75
C GLY A 124 17.29 -2.70 -5.96
N ARG A 125 16.47 -3.11 -6.93
CA ARG A 125 16.18 -2.34 -8.15
C ARG A 125 14.68 -2.32 -8.38
N LYS A 126 14.21 -1.31 -9.11
CA LYS A 126 12.83 -1.31 -9.62
C LYS A 126 12.76 -2.21 -10.85
N LYS A 127 11.60 -2.82 -11.08
CA LYS A 127 11.30 -3.59 -12.27
C LYS A 127 10.05 -3.03 -12.94
N ILE A 128 10.09 -2.94 -14.26
CA ILE A 128 8.91 -2.61 -15.06
C ILE A 128 8.08 -3.89 -15.19
N ILE A 129 6.80 -3.78 -14.85
CA ILE A 129 5.83 -4.86 -15.06
C ILE A 129 5.39 -4.80 -16.52
N THR A 130 5.68 -5.87 -17.27
CA THR A 130 5.40 -5.97 -18.70
C THR A 130 4.18 -6.82 -19.03
N ASP A 131 3.69 -7.60 -18.07
CA ASP A 131 2.51 -8.44 -18.23
C ASP A 131 1.24 -7.62 -17.98
N LYS A 132 0.43 -7.43 -19.03
CA LYS A 132 -0.85 -6.70 -18.95
C LYS A 132 -1.86 -7.40 -18.05
N SER A 133 -1.84 -8.74 -18.01
CA SER A 133 -2.82 -9.54 -17.25
C SER A 133 -2.75 -9.24 -15.75
N VAL A 134 -1.57 -8.88 -15.25
CA VAL A 134 -1.36 -8.45 -13.86
C VAL A 134 -2.22 -7.24 -13.52
N PHE A 135 -2.30 -6.25 -14.41
CA PHE A 135 -3.11 -5.05 -14.18
C PHE A 135 -4.59 -5.34 -14.29
N ILE A 136 -4.98 -6.14 -15.29
CA ILE A 136 -6.36 -6.54 -15.55
C ILE A 136 -6.98 -7.25 -14.33
N LYS A 137 -6.19 -8.07 -13.62
CA LYS A 137 -6.63 -8.77 -12.40
C LYS A 137 -7.00 -7.87 -11.23
N TYR A 138 -6.65 -6.58 -11.24
CA TYR A 138 -7.11 -5.64 -10.21
C TYR A 138 -8.52 -5.10 -10.47
N PHE A 139 -9.09 -5.32 -11.65
CA PHE A 139 -10.37 -4.77 -12.05
C PHE A 139 -11.53 -5.69 -11.67
N SER A 140 -12.55 -5.10 -11.04
CA SER A 140 -13.87 -5.71 -10.98
C SER A 140 -14.51 -5.75 -12.37
N LEU A 141 -15.61 -6.50 -12.52
CA LEU A 141 -16.38 -6.49 -13.77
C LEU A 141 -16.80 -5.06 -14.16
N ASN A 142 -17.28 -4.27 -13.20
CA ASN A 142 -17.68 -2.89 -13.43
C ASN A 142 -16.50 -2.00 -13.87
N ASP A 143 -15.31 -2.22 -13.31
CA ASP A 143 -14.11 -1.49 -13.73
C ASP A 143 -13.75 -1.83 -15.18
N LEU A 144 -13.79 -3.11 -15.56
CA LEU A 144 -13.53 -3.55 -16.95
C LEU A 144 -14.49 -2.87 -17.93
N TYR A 145 -15.81 -2.91 -17.66
CA TYR A 145 -16.81 -2.23 -18.49
C TYR A 145 -16.51 -0.74 -18.68
N LYS A 146 -16.19 -0.03 -17.59
CA LYS A 146 -15.86 1.41 -17.64
C LYS A 146 -14.60 1.69 -18.44
N ILE A 147 -13.54 0.91 -18.20
CA ILE A 147 -12.25 1.07 -18.87
C ILE A 147 -12.39 0.85 -20.39
N ILE A 148 -13.04 -0.24 -20.79
CA ILE A 148 -13.23 -0.60 -22.20
C ILE A 148 -14.06 0.47 -22.92
N LYS A 149 -15.12 0.97 -22.27
CA LYS A 149 -15.94 2.07 -22.79
C LYS A 149 -15.14 3.37 -22.92
N ASN A 150 -14.31 3.72 -21.94
CA ASN A 150 -13.47 4.91 -21.97
C ASN A 150 -12.42 4.87 -23.09
N GLU A 151 -11.97 3.66 -23.47
CA GLU A 151 -11.07 3.44 -24.58
C GLU A 151 -11.80 3.34 -25.94
N ASN A 152 -13.12 3.60 -25.97
CA ASN A 152 -13.99 3.54 -27.16
C ASN A 152 -13.98 2.16 -27.86
N ILE A 153 -13.72 1.09 -27.10
CA ILE A 153 -13.80 -0.28 -27.59
C ILE A 153 -15.26 -0.73 -27.50
N LYS A 154 -15.78 -1.34 -28.57
CA LYS A 154 -17.16 -1.84 -28.61
C LYS A 154 -17.34 -3.00 -27.63
N ILE A 155 -18.43 -2.96 -26.87
CA ILE A 155 -18.85 -3.99 -25.93
C ILE A 155 -20.20 -4.55 -26.41
N ASN A 156 -20.35 -5.86 -26.34
CA ASN A 156 -21.61 -6.54 -26.58
C ASN A 156 -22.31 -6.82 -25.24
N ASN A 157 -23.63 -6.77 -25.22
CA ASN A 157 -24.42 -6.95 -23.99
C ASN A 157 -24.25 -8.32 -23.30
N ASN A 158 -23.75 -9.32 -24.03
CA ASN A 158 -23.56 -10.68 -23.53
C ASN A 158 -22.11 -10.98 -23.09
N ASN A 159 -21.23 -9.97 -23.06
CA ASN A 159 -19.83 -10.21 -22.71
C ASN A 159 -19.68 -10.67 -21.25
N ASN A 160 -19.02 -11.82 -21.07
CA ASN A 160 -18.64 -12.33 -19.76
C ASN A 160 -17.29 -11.72 -19.31
N ARG A 161 -16.78 -12.14 -18.14
CA ARG A 161 -15.51 -11.62 -17.63
C ARG A 161 -14.36 -11.84 -18.62
N ASP A 162 -14.24 -13.04 -19.15
CA ASP A 162 -13.13 -13.45 -20.01
C ASP A 162 -13.12 -12.66 -21.31
N ASP A 163 -14.30 -12.40 -21.88
CA ASP A 163 -14.45 -11.53 -23.06
C ASP A 163 -13.94 -10.11 -22.78
N LEU A 164 -14.30 -9.55 -21.63
CA LEU A 164 -13.87 -8.20 -21.24
C LEU A 164 -12.37 -8.15 -20.96
N GLU A 165 -11.79 -9.19 -20.35
CA GLU A 165 -10.35 -9.29 -20.15
C GLU A 165 -9.61 -9.37 -21.50
N ALA A 166 -10.14 -10.15 -22.47
CA ALA A 166 -9.60 -10.23 -23.82
C ALA A 166 -9.64 -8.86 -24.54
N LEU A 167 -10.74 -8.12 -24.42
CA LEU A 167 -10.84 -6.75 -24.93
C LEU A 167 -9.83 -5.81 -24.23
N ALA A 168 -9.71 -5.90 -22.90
CA ALA A 168 -8.80 -5.07 -22.13
C ALA A 168 -7.32 -5.30 -22.48
N ILE A 169 -6.93 -6.52 -22.90
CA ILE A 169 -5.56 -6.82 -23.37
C ILE A 169 -5.14 -5.95 -24.56
N THR A 170 -6.09 -5.47 -25.37
CA THR A 170 -5.79 -4.58 -26.52
C THR A 170 -5.31 -3.19 -26.08
N ILE A 171 -5.67 -2.74 -24.87
CA ILE A 171 -5.30 -1.44 -24.31
C ILE A 171 -3.79 -1.40 -24.03
N SER A 172 -3.16 -0.23 -24.20
CA SER A 172 -1.72 -0.08 -23.93
C SER A 172 -1.38 -0.37 -22.47
N ILE A 173 -0.20 -0.93 -22.22
CA ILE A 173 0.22 -1.30 -20.86
C ILE A 173 0.31 -0.10 -19.92
N GLY A 174 0.71 1.07 -20.44
CA GLY A 174 0.77 2.30 -19.66
C GLY A 174 -0.60 2.73 -19.14
N LYS A 175 -1.63 2.66 -20.00
CA LYS A 175 -3.02 2.97 -19.61
C LYS A 175 -3.59 1.95 -18.64
N LEU A 176 -3.41 0.65 -18.91
CA LEU A 176 -3.84 -0.42 -17.98
C LEU A 176 -3.21 -0.26 -16.60
N ARG A 177 -1.93 0.09 -16.56
CA ARG A 177 -1.23 0.40 -15.31
C ARG A 177 -1.83 1.60 -14.60
N GLU A 178 -2.10 2.69 -15.33
CA GLU A 178 -2.72 3.88 -14.75
C GLU A 178 -4.09 3.56 -14.14
N TYR A 179 -4.95 2.86 -14.89
CA TYR A 179 -6.25 2.40 -14.40
C TYR A 179 -6.09 1.53 -13.15
N ALA A 180 -5.20 0.53 -13.17
CA ALA A 180 -4.98 -0.37 -12.04
C ALA A 180 -4.54 0.38 -10.77
N ILE A 181 -3.57 1.28 -10.91
CA ILE A 181 -3.11 2.10 -9.78
C ILE A 181 -4.22 3.00 -9.25
N ASN A 182 -5.05 3.58 -10.12
CA ASN A 182 -6.18 4.42 -9.71
C ASN A 182 -7.29 3.60 -9.04
N THR A 183 -7.59 2.39 -9.52
CA THR A 183 -8.54 1.46 -8.89
C THR A 183 -8.07 1.10 -7.48
N ILE A 184 -6.80 0.72 -7.31
CA ILE A 184 -6.23 0.40 -5.99
C ILE A 184 -6.29 1.64 -5.07
N LYS A 185 -5.81 2.80 -5.53
CA LYS A 185 -5.87 4.05 -4.74
C LYS A 185 -7.30 4.35 -4.28
N SER A 186 -8.28 4.21 -5.15
CA SER A 186 -9.68 4.51 -4.85
C SER A 186 -10.24 3.55 -3.81
N LYS A 187 -9.93 2.24 -3.95
CA LYS A 187 -10.34 1.20 -3.00
C LYS A 187 -9.84 1.44 -1.58
N TYR A 188 -8.61 1.93 -1.41
CA TYR A 188 -7.96 2.13 -0.11
C TYR A 188 -7.86 3.60 0.31
N LYS A 189 -8.50 4.51 -0.42
CA LYS A 189 -8.40 5.97 -0.20
C LYS A 189 -8.79 6.35 1.22
N MET A 190 -9.91 5.83 1.70
CA MET A 190 -10.49 6.19 3.00
C MET A 190 -9.57 5.80 4.16
N THR A 191 -9.20 4.52 4.26
CA THR A 191 -8.33 4.01 5.33
C THR A 191 -6.94 4.63 5.28
N SER A 192 -6.36 4.79 4.08
CA SER A 192 -5.05 5.43 3.92
C SER A 192 -5.04 6.88 4.36
N ASN A 193 -6.03 7.67 3.91
CA ASN A 193 -6.12 9.09 4.26
C ASN A 193 -6.36 9.28 5.76
N TYR A 194 -7.26 8.48 6.34
CA TYR A 194 -7.56 8.55 7.77
C TYR A 194 -6.34 8.19 8.61
N PHE A 195 -5.65 7.09 8.27
CA PHE A 195 -4.40 6.71 8.91
C PHE A 195 -3.37 7.84 8.84
N ILE A 196 -3.05 8.32 7.63
CA ILE A 196 -2.04 9.39 7.41
C ILE A 196 -2.38 10.64 8.23
N LYS A 197 -3.66 11.02 8.29
CA LYS A 197 -4.11 12.18 9.06
C LYS A 197 -3.93 11.98 10.57
N LYS A 198 -4.21 10.79 11.10
CA LYS A 198 -4.08 10.51 12.54
C LYS A 198 -2.60 10.46 12.98
N ILE A 199 -1.70 9.98 12.13
CA ILE A 199 -0.27 9.85 12.47
C ILE A 199 0.55 11.13 12.23
N SER A 200 -0.08 12.25 11.84
CA SER A 200 0.56 13.51 11.43
C SER A 200 1.65 14.05 12.39
N CYS A 201 1.53 13.75 13.68
CA CYS A 201 2.30 14.42 14.74
C CYS A 201 3.01 13.46 15.72
N GLY A 202 2.96 12.14 15.51
CA GLY A 202 3.40 11.16 16.50
C GLY A 202 4.30 10.06 15.95
N LYS A 203 4.99 9.34 16.85
CA LYS A 203 5.63 8.08 16.51
C LYS A 203 4.54 7.06 16.19
N ILE A 204 4.61 6.44 15.02
CA ILE A 204 3.67 5.38 14.64
C ILE A 204 3.90 4.16 15.55
N ILE A 205 2.83 3.65 16.13
CA ILE A 205 2.82 2.48 17.00
C ILE A 205 2.01 1.33 16.36
N PRO A 206 2.25 0.07 16.76
CA PRO A 206 1.54 -1.09 16.20
C PRO A 206 0.01 -0.98 16.14
N SER A 207 -0.62 -0.38 17.16
CA SER A 207 -2.08 -0.21 17.21
C SER A 207 -2.62 0.69 16.11
N ASP A 208 -1.82 1.62 15.59
CA ASP A 208 -2.25 2.51 14.50
C ASP A 208 -2.54 1.73 13.20
N LEU A 209 -1.94 0.55 13.03
CA LEU A 209 -2.18 -0.31 11.87
C LEU A 209 -3.63 -0.79 11.78
N LEU A 210 -4.39 -0.73 12.88
CA LEU A 210 -5.83 -1.03 12.88
C LEU A 210 -6.62 -0.07 11.99
N LEU A 211 -6.16 1.18 11.84
CA LEU A 211 -6.81 2.18 10.99
C LEU A 211 -6.70 1.87 9.49
N LEU A 212 -5.78 0.97 9.12
CA LEU A 212 -5.60 0.51 7.75
C LEU A 212 -6.52 -0.67 7.38
N ARG A 213 -7.33 -1.17 8.32
CA ARG A 213 -8.28 -2.26 8.07
C ARG A 213 -9.48 -1.76 7.27
N LEU A 214 -9.82 -2.48 6.20
CA LEU A 214 -11.08 -2.32 5.48
C LEU A 214 -12.21 -2.97 6.28
N ASN A 215 -12.73 -2.30 7.31
CA ASN A 215 -13.95 -2.74 8.00
C ASN A 215 -15.07 -1.73 7.75
N ASP A 216 -16.29 -2.21 7.47
CA ASP A 216 -17.48 -1.37 7.27
C ASP A 216 -17.80 -0.50 8.50
N THR A 217 -17.48 -0.98 9.70
CA THR A 217 -17.66 -0.23 10.96
C THR A 217 -16.67 0.94 11.09
N ILE A 218 -15.40 0.74 10.71
CA ILE A 218 -14.39 1.81 10.67
C ILE A 218 -14.72 2.76 9.52
N LYS A 219 -15.24 2.25 8.40
CA LYS A 219 -15.75 3.07 7.30
C LYS A 219 -16.83 4.03 7.82
N ASN A 220 -17.81 3.52 8.56
CA ASN A 220 -18.86 4.34 9.17
C ASN A 220 -18.30 5.36 10.19
N GLU A 221 -17.42 4.96 11.10
CA GLU A 221 -16.80 5.91 12.05
C GLU A 221 -15.92 6.96 11.35
N VAL A 222 -15.20 6.57 10.31
CA VAL A 222 -14.37 7.48 9.50
C VAL A 222 -15.25 8.41 8.67
N ASP A 223 -16.33 7.92 8.08
CA ASP A 223 -17.33 8.70 7.35
C ASP A 223 -18.01 9.72 8.28
N ILE A 224 -18.40 9.31 9.50
CA ILE A 224 -18.95 10.21 10.52
C ILE A 224 -17.94 11.28 10.91
N ASN A 225 -16.68 10.90 11.17
CA ASN A 225 -15.65 11.87 11.56
C ASN A 225 -15.28 12.83 10.42
N ILE A 226 -15.25 12.36 9.18
CA ILE A 226 -15.03 13.22 8.00
C ILE A 226 -16.22 14.17 7.82
N LEU A 227 -17.46 13.67 7.93
CA LEU A 227 -18.67 14.49 7.85
C LEU A 227 -18.70 15.57 8.94
N ASN A 228 -18.35 15.21 10.18
CA ASN A 228 -18.26 16.16 11.29
C ASN A 228 -17.23 17.26 11.04
N GLU A 229 -16.06 16.93 10.48
CA GLU A 229 -15.06 17.93 10.15
C GLU A 229 -15.49 18.85 8.98
N THR A 230 -16.21 18.32 8.00
CA THR A 230 -16.80 19.15 6.93
C THR A 230 -17.85 20.09 7.50
N ILE A 231 -18.77 19.59 8.34
CA ILE A 231 -19.79 20.41 9.01
C ILE A 231 -19.13 21.52 9.85
N ILE A 232 -18.08 21.21 10.62
CA ILE A 232 -17.37 22.23 11.42
C ILE A 232 -16.79 23.32 10.52
N ARG A 233 -16.24 22.96 9.35
CA ARG A 233 -15.74 23.95 8.39
C ARG A 233 -16.85 24.83 7.82
N ASP A 234 -17.95 24.22 7.40
CA ASP A 234 -19.08 24.95 6.82
C ASP A 234 -19.71 25.90 7.86
N LEU A 235 -19.80 25.47 9.13
CA LEU A 235 -20.24 26.31 10.24
C LEU A 235 -19.27 27.46 10.56
N CYS A 236 -17.96 27.21 10.48
CA CYS A 236 -16.95 28.28 10.62
C CYS A 236 -17.09 29.33 9.52
N GLN A 237 -17.29 28.90 8.28
CA GLN A 237 -17.43 29.80 7.13
C GLN A 237 -18.71 30.64 7.21
N LEU A 238 -19.84 30.03 7.60
CA LEU A 238 -21.08 30.76 7.86
C LEU A 238 -20.94 31.79 8.98
N LYS A 239 -20.16 31.47 10.01
CA LYS A 239 -19.89 32.40 11.11
C LYS A 239 -19.09 33.61 10.63
N GLU A 240 -18.05 33.39 9.81
CA GLU A 240 -17.27 34.47 9.20
C GLU A 240 -18.14 35.37 8.31
N GLU A 241 -19.00 34.79 7.47
CA GLU A 241 -19.96 35.54 6.63
C GLU A 241 -20.97 36.35 7.46
N MET A 242 -21.44 35.80 8.60
CA MET A 242 -22.34 36.52 9.51
C MET A 242 -21.64 37.66 10.27
N ASP A 243 -20.36 37.51 10.58
CA ASP A 243 -19.56 38.55 11.23
C ASP A 243 -19.23 39.69 10.25
N GLU A 244 -19.12 39.41 8.94
CA GLU A 244 -18.98 40.42 7.88
C GLU A 244 -20.27 41.21 7.61
N ILE A 245 -21.45 40.63 7.81
CA ILE A 245 -22.76 41.30 7.62
C ILE A 245 -23.10 42.25 8.80
N LYS A 246 -22.38 42.17 9.92
CA LYS A 246 -22.59 43.02 11.10
C LYS A 246 -21.83 44.36 11.08
N TYR A 247 -21.15 44.68 9.99
CA TYR A 247 -20.52 45.98 9.70
C TYR A 247 -21.21 46.67 8.53
#